data_AF-A0A5Q2W0H0-F1
#
_entry.id   AF-A0A5Q2W0H0-F1
#
_cell.length_a   1.000
_cell.length_b   1.000
_cell.length_c   1.000
_cell.angle_alpha   90.00
_cell.angle_beta   90.00
_cell.angle_gamma   90.00
#
_symmetry.space_group_name_H-M   'P 1'
#
loop_
_entity.id
_entity.type
_entity.pdbx_description
1 polymer ?
#
loop_
_entity_poly.entity_id
_entity_poly.type
_entity_poly.pdbx_seq_one_letter_code
_entity_poly.pdbx_strand_id
1 'polypeptide(L)'
;MRTDEQPEFLGTARARSRAVRAGRASALGRRSWTWGRGAPLLVAVGTVAGVVIATAWTTTQPRSVQLLAVAGVLAAGAAAFAATRALVGAIAVRRRIERERRAWAEARGWAYAGAETAADPATAGLVLPRGWRAPVAFGSLRGVIGGREALVQSWHLRSASTSKRQSTYREIVSVRARTRGHRVAVLSGVGLDPALMKPAWVDLRTRERDRRDRGSRAHVDGDPRVLDTWGAAIRSAVDARADLPVTVVAGADRVVVCALDDPRIATAQERLELAVEVARIVDPTGR
;
A
#
# COMPACT_ATOMS: atom_id res chain seq x y z
N MET A 1 52.50 9.06 27.52
CA MET A 1 51.99 7.69 27.36
C MET A 1 50.62 7.80 26.73
N ARG A 2 50.48 7.31 25.49
CA ARG A 2 49.36 7.55 24.56
C ARG A 2 48.73 6.19 24.26
N THR A 3 47.45 6.02 24.56
CA THR A 3 46.58 4.89 24.19
C THR A 3 45.16 5.46 24.18
N ASP A 4 44.61 5.80 23.01
CA ASP A 4 43.82 4.93 22.11
C ASP A 4 42.62 4.28 22.80
N GLU A 5 41.50 5.01 22.85
CA GLU A 5 40.17 4.45 23.01
C GLU A 5 39.19 5.09 22.00
N GLN A 6 39.04 4.43 20.86
CA GLN A 6 37.80 4.46 20.09
C GLN A 6 37.38 3.01 19.81
N PRO A 7 36.23 2.56 20.37
CA PRO A 7 35.33 1.77 19.53
C PRO A 7 33.85 1.92 19.93
N GLU A 8 33.22 3.10 19.75
CA GLU A 8 31.75 3.22 19.91
C GLU A 8 30.99 3.45 18.59
N PHE A 9 31.70 3.74 17.50
CA PHE A 9 31.07 4.06 16.21
C PHE A 9 30.61 2.84 15.39
N LEU A 10 31.11 1.63 15.69
CA LEU A 10 30.82 0.43 14.89
C LEU A 10 29.54 -0.32 15.33
N GLY A 11 29.07 -0.11 16.56
CA GLY A 11 27.86 -0.75 17.10
C GLY A 11 26.56 -0.20 16.47
N THR A 12 26.49 1.12 16.27
CA THR A 12 25.31 1.79 15.72
C THR A 12 25.10 1.50 14.23
N ALA A 13 26.19 1.33 13.47
CA ALA A 13 26.14 1.01 12.05
C ALA A 13 25.57 -0.42 11.80
N ARG A 14 25.97 -1.41 12.62
CA ARG A 14 25.44 -2.79 12.51
C ARG A 14 23.97 -2.89 12.94
N ALA A 15 23.56 -2.16 13.97
CA ALA A 15 22.16 -2.08 14.39
C ALA A 15 21.26 -1.43 13.33
N ARG A 16 21.70 -0.31 12.73
CA ARG A 16 21.00 0.34 11.61
C ARG A 16 20.94 -0.56 10.38
N SER A 17 22.01 -1.28 10.07
CA SER A 17 22.05 -2.22 8.93
C SER A 17 21.07 -3.38 9.11
N ARG A 18 20.94 -3.94 10.32
CA ARG A 18 19.96 -4.98 10.63
C ARG A 18 18.52 -4.46 10.59
N ALA A 19 18.25 -3.26 11.12
CA ALA A 19 16.92 -2.63 11.05
C ALA A 19 16.50 -2.32 9.60
N VAL A 20 17.41 -1.83 8.76
CA VAL A 20 17.16 -1.59 7.33
C VAL A 20 16.94 -2.89 6.56
N ARG A 21 17.68 -3.97 6.89
CA ARG A 21 17.56 -5.27 6.23
C ARG A 21 16.28 -6.02 6.67
N ALA A 22 15.91 -5.93 7.95
CA ALA A 22 14.61 -6.39 8.47
C ALA A 22 13.46 -5.58 7.86
N GLY A 23 13.60 -4.25 7.78
CA GLY A 23 12.63 -3.37 7.11
C GLY A 23 12.43 -3.69 5.63
N ARG A 24 13.50 -4.09 4.90
CA ARG A 24 13.43 -4.56 3.50
C ARG A 24 12.78 -5.93 3.36
N ALA A 25 13.08 -6.88 4.24
CA ALA A 25 12.44 -8.20 4.24
C ALA A 25 10.93 -8.08 4.55
N SER A 26 10.56 -7.25 5.53
CA SER A 26 9.17 -6.90 5.82
C SER A 26 8.52 -6.16 4.64
N ALA A 27 9.24 -5.26 3.96
CA ALA A 27 8.75 -4.53 2.79
C ALA A 27 8.46 -5.41 1.57
N LEU A 28 9.16 -6.55 1.41
CA LEU A 28 8.85 -7.53 0.37
C LEU A 28 7.54 -8.28 0.66
N GLY A 29 7.22 -8.52 1.94
CA GLY A 29 5.93 -9.06 2.38
C GLY A 29 4.77 -8.06 2.28
N ARG A 30 5.04 -6.75 2.41
CA ARG A 30 4.08 -5.62 2.31
C ARG A 30 3.68 -5.25 0.87
N ARG A 31 3.98 -6.11 -0.11
CA ARG A 31 3.73 -5.86 -1.54
C ARG A 31 2.98 -7.02 -2.18
N SER A 32 2.00 -7.58 -1.48
CA SER A 32 1.31 -8.80 -1.93
C SER A 32 0.61 -8.61 -3.28
N TRP A 33 0.09 -7.42 -3.55
CA TRP A 33 -0.53 -7.09 -4.83
C TRP A 33 0.51 -6.89 -5.95
N THR A 34 1.65 -6.26 -5.66
CA THR A 34 2.76 -6.11 -6.61
C THR A 34 3.36 -7.47 -6.98
N TRP A 35 3.59 -8.34 -5.99
CA TRP A 35 4.07 -9.71 -6.20
C TRP A 35 3.05 -10.56 -6.97
N GLY A 36 1.78 -10.48 -6.64
CA GLY A 36 0.73 -11.22 -7.35
C GLY A 36 0.54 -10.82 -8.82
N ARG A 37 1.10 -9.67 -9.22
CA ARG A 37 1.17 -9.23 -10.61
C ARG A 37 2.52 -9.55 -11.26
N GLY A 38 3.61 -9.39 -10.52
CA GLY A 38 4.98 -9.57 -11.03
C GLY A 38 5.40 -11.03 -11.16
N ALA A 39 4.96 -11.91 -10.26
CA ALA A 39 5.41 -13.31 -10.26
C ALA A 39 5.04 -14.06 -11.57
N PRO A 40 3.81 -13.95 -12.11
CA PRO A 40 3.50 -14.57 -13.41
C PRO A 40 4.33 -14.00 -14.57
N LEU A 41 4.66 -12.70 -14.54
CA LEU A 41 5.51 -12.08 -15.56
C LEU A 41 6.95 -12.59 -15.49
N LEU A 42 7.50 -12.79 -14.29
CA LEU A 42 8.84 -13.38 -14.11
C LEU A 42 8.89 -14.81 -14.67
N VAL A 43 7.84 -15.62 -14.45
CA VAL A 43 7.74 -16.96 -15.02
C VAL A 43 7.68 -16.90 -16.56
N ALA A 44 6.91 -15.96 -17.11
CA ALA A 44 6.82 -15.79 -18.56
C ALA A 44 8.19 -15.41 -19.17
N VAL A 45 8.90 -14.45 -18.57
CA VAL A 45 10.26 -14.05 -19.01
C VAL A 45 11.25 -15.21 -18.87
N GLY A 46 11.22 -15.94 -17.75
CA GLY A 46 12.04 -17.12 -17.54
C GLY A 46 11.79 -18.22 -18.56
N THR A 47 10.53 -18.41 -18.96
CA THR A 47 10.15 -19.37 -20.02
C THR A 47 10.73 -18.97 -21.36
N VAL A 48 10.65 -17.69 -21.74
CA VAL A 48 11.26 -17.18 -22.99
C VAL A 48 12.78 -17.39 -22.97
N ALA A 49 13.44 -17.05 -21.87
CA ALA A 49 14.88 -17.29 -21.72
C ALA A 49 15.23 -18.79 -21.83
N GLY A 50 14.43 -19.66 -21.19
CA GLY A 50 14.57 -21.11 -21.29
C GLY A 50 14.43 -21.63 -22.73
N VAL A 51 13.48 -21.10 -23.50
CA VAL A 51 13.31 -21.47 -24.93
C VAL A 51 14.52 -21.05 -25.75
N VAL A 52 15.06 -19.85 -25.52
CA VAL A 52 16.28 -19.39 -26.21
C VAL A 52 17.46 -20.30 -25.88
N ILE A 53 17.65 -20.65 -24.61
CA ILE A 53 18.73 -21.56 -24.16
C ILE A 53 18.55 -22.95 -24.78
N ALA A 54 17.34 -23.53 -24.70
CA ALA A 54 17.05 -24.84 -25.26
C ALA A 54 17.30 -24.88 -26.77
N THR A 55 16.90 -23.82 -27.48
CA THR A 55 17.12 -23.67 -28.92
C THR A 55 18.62 -23.62 -29.22
N ALA A 56 19.39 -22.79 -28.49
CA ALA A 56 20.83 -22.66 -28.67
C ALA A 56 21.60 -23.97 -28.39
N TRP A 57 21.19 -24.72 -27.37
CA TRP A 57 21.80 -25.98 -26.96
C TRP A 57 21.49 -27.15 -27.89
N THR A 58 20.39 -27.08 -28.64
CA THR A 58 19.94 -28.16 -29.53
C THR A 58 20.18 -27.84 -31.01
N THR A 59 20.98 -26.81 -31.32
CA THR A 59 21.26 -26.39 -32.70
C THR A 59 21.97 -27.45 -33.54
N THR A 60 22.75 -28.32 -32.92
CA THR A 60 23.48 -29.42 -33.60
C THR A 60 22.69 -30.73 -33.61
N GLN A 61 21.49 -30.76 -33.03
CA GLN A 61 20.67 -31.97 -32.89
C GLN A 61 19.63 -32.08 -34.00
N PRO A 62 19.07 -33.28 -34.24
CA PRO A 62 17.95 -33.46 -35.15
C PRO A 62 16.76 -32.58 -34.74
N ARG A 63 16.02 -32.07 -35.73
CA ARG A 63 14.88 -31.16 -35.53
C ARG A 63 13.84 -31.71 -34.56
N SER A 64 13.64 -33.03 -34.51
CA SER A 64 12.75 -33.69 -33.55
C SER A 64 13.19 -33.50 -32.09
N VAL A 65 14.49 -33.58 -31.81
CA VAL A 65 15.07 -33.37 -30.46
C VAL A 65 14.95 -31.91 -30.05
N GLN A 66 15.25 -30.98 -30.97
CA GLN A 66 15.06 -29.55 -30.73
C GLN A 66 13.59 -29.21 -30.44
N LEU A 67 12.65 -29.75 -31.22
CA LEU A 67 11.22 -29.54 -31.00
C LEU A 67 10.75 -30.10 -29.66
N LEU A 68 11.20 -31.32 -29.29
CA LEU A 68 10.87 -31.91 -27.99
C LEU A 68 11.43 -31.08 -26.83
N ALA A 69 12.66 -30.59 -26.93
CA ALA A 69 13.26 -29.74 -25.91
C ALA A 69 12.50 -28.42 -25.75
N VAL A 70 12.19 -27.73 -26.86
CA VAL A 70 11.41 -26.48 -26.83
C VAL A 70 9.99 -26.71 -26.30
N ALA A 71 9.32 -27.77 -26.75
CA ALA A 71 7.98 -28.13 -26.27
C ALA A 71 7.98 -28.44 -24.77
N GLY A 72 8.99 -29.15 -24.27
CA GLY A 72 9.16 -29.43 -22.84
C GLY A 72 9.30 -28.16 -22.01
N VAL A 73 10.13 -27.21 -22.46
CA VAL A 73 10.28 -25.91 -21.79
C VAL A 73 8.97 -25.12 -21.80
N LEU A 74 8.26 -25.08 -22.93
CA LEU A 74 6.97 -24.40 -23.03
C LEU A 74 5.92 -25.02 -22.13
N ALA A 75 5.84 -26.35 -22.07
CA ALA A 75 4.90 -27.06 -21.21
C ALA A 75 5.19 -26.80 -19.72
N ALA A 76 6.46 -26.91 -19.30
CA ALA A 76 6.89 -26.60 -17.94
C ALA A 76 6.63 -25.12 -17.57
N GLY A 77 6.94 -24.20 -18.48
CA GLY A 77 6.67 -22.77 -18.31
C GLY A 77 5.18 -22.46 -18.19
N ALA A 78 4.33 -23.07 -19.02
CA ALA A 78 2.88 -22.92 -18.96
C ALA A 78 2.30 -23.46 -17.65
N ALA A 79 2.75 -24.64 -17.19
CA ALA A 79 2.33 -25.22 -15.92
C ALA A 79 2.76 -24.34 -14.73
N ALA A 80 4.02 -23.87 -14.72
CA ALA A 80 4.53 -22.96 -13.70
C ALA A 80 3.78 -21.63 -13.68
N PHE A 81 3.44 -21.09 -14.86
CA PHE A 81 2.66 -19.85 -14.99
C PHE A 81 1.26 -20.03 -14.42
N ALA A 82 0.57 -21.11 -14.78
CA ALA A 82 -0.77 -21.43 -14.28
C ALA A 82 -0.76 -21.62 -12.76
N ALA A 83 0.20 -22.39 -12.23
CA ALA A 83 0.36 -22.60 -10.79
C ALA A 83 0.64 -21.29 -10.06
N THR A 84 1.55 -20.46 -10.57
CA THR A 84 1.89 -19.15 -9.98
C THR A 84 0.68 -18.21 -9.97
N ARG A 85 -0.09 -18.18 -11.07
CA ARG A 85 -1.33 -17.39 -11.16
C ARG A 85 -2.39 -17.90 -10.18
N ALA A 86 -2.51 -19.21 -9.99
CA ALA A 86 -3.47 -19.82 -9.08
C ALA A 86 -3.13 -19.58 -7.60
N LEU A 87 -1.84 -19.58 -7.26
CA LEU A 87 -1.38 -19.47 -5.86
C LEU A 87 -1.15 -18.02 -5.42
N VAL A 88 -0.62 -17.18 -6.32
CA VAL A 88 -0.13 -15.84 -5.99
C VAL A 88 -0.81 -14.75 -6.82
N GLY A 89 -1.60 -15.11 -7.85
CA GLY A 89 -2.27 -14.13 -8.70
C GLY A 89 -3.26 -13.21 -7.96
N ALA A 90 -3.63 -12.10 -8.58
CA ALA A 90 -4.54 -11.10 -7.99
C ALA A 90 -5.87 -11.70 -7.49
N ILE A 91 -6.41 -12.73 -8.16
CA ILE A 91 -7.62 -13.45 -7.72
C ILE A 91 -7.36 -14.23 -6.43
N ALA A 92 -6.22 -14.91 -6.33
CA ALA A 92 -5.84 -15.66 -5.14
C ALA A 92 -5.62 -14.73 -3.95
N VAL A 93 -4.91 -13.62 -4.17
CA VAL A 93 -4.71 -12.56 -3.16
C VAL A 93 -6.07 -12.01 -2.71
N ARG A 94 -6.98 -11.71 -3.64
CA ARG A 94 -8.34 -11.27 -3.30
C ARG A 94 -9.09 -12.27 -2.43
N ARG A 95 -9.15 -13.54 -2.83
CA ARG A 95 -9.82 -14.61 -2.06
C ARG A 95 -9.20 -14.77 -0.68
N ARG A 96 -7.88 -14.64 -0.55
CA ARG A 96 -7.20 -14.68 0.75
C ARG A 96 -7.66 -13.53 1.65
N ILE A 97 -7.68 -12.31 1.14
CA ILE A 97 -8.14 -11.12 1.88
C ILE A 97 -9.60 -11.26 2.29
N GLU A 98 -10.47 -11.71 1.39
CA GLU A 98 -11.89 -11.91 1.68
C GLU A 98 -12.08 -12.93 2.81
N ARG A 99 -11.32 -14.03 2.82
CA ARG A 99 -11.34 -15.01 3.91
C ARG A 99 -10.82 -14.44 5.22
N GLU A 100 -9.65 -13.80 5.19
CA GLU A 100 -9.03 -13.20 6.39
C GLU A 100 -9.93 -12.11 6.99
N ARG A 101 -10.51 -11.25 6.17
CA ARG A 101 -11.43 -10.20 6.61
C ARG A 101 -12.73 -10.76 7.16
N ARG A 102 -13.31 -11.79 6.53
CA ARG A 102 -14.52 -12.45 7.07
C ARG A 102 -14.25 -13.03 8.46
N ALA A 103 -13.17 -13.78 8.62
CA ALA A 103 -12.79 -14.38 9.91
C ALA A 103 -12.53 -13.29 10.97
N TRP A 104 -11.86 -12.22 10.59
CA TRP A 104 -11.61 -11.08 11.48
C TRP A 104 -12.89 -10.33 11.86
N ALA A 105 -13.83 -10.18 10.93
CA ALA A 105 -15.13 -9.57 11.18
C ALA A 105 -15.92 -10.38 12.21
N GLU A 106 -15.98 -11.69 12.00
CA GLU A 106 -16.64 -12.64 12.91
C GLU A 106 -16.02 -12.58 14.31
N ALA A 107 -14.69 -12.65 14.41
CA ALA A 107 -13.97 -12.59 15.69
C ALA A 107 -14.18 -11.27 16.46
N ARG A 108 -14.62 -10.20 15.79
CA ARG A 108 -14.82 -8.87 16.39
C ARG A 108 -16.28 -8.43 16.46
N GLY A 109 -17.21 -9.23 15.98
CA GLY A 109 -18.60 -8.82 15.82
C GLY A 109 -18.78 -7.65 14.84
N TRP A 110 -17.90 -7.52 13.86
CA TRP A 110 -18.00 -6.51 12.80
C TRP A 110 -18.80 -7.06 11.61
N ALA A 111 -19.42 -6.15 10.85
CA ALA A 111 -20.11 -6.51 9.62
C ALA A 111 -19.12 -6.66 8.46
N TYR A 112 -19.26 -7.74 7.70
CA TYR A 112 -18.48 -8.00 6.49
C TYR A 112 -19.37 -7.96 5.23
N ALA A 113 -18.92 -7.24 4.20
CA ALA A 113 -19.52 -7.23 2.88
C ALA A 113 -18.46 -7.57 1.83
N GLY A 114 -18.53 -8.79 1.29
CA GLY A 114 -17.53 -9.33 0.36
C GLY A 114 -17.71 -8.93 -1.10
N ALA A 115 -18.94 -8.62 -1.52
CA ALA A 115 -19.24 -8.26 -2.90
C ALA A 115 -18.52 -6.96 -3.31
N GLU A 116 -18.25 -6.84 -4.61
CA GLU A 116 -17.79 -5.57 -5.18
C GLU A 116 -18.91 -4.54 -5.08
N THR A 117 -18.59 -3.38 -4.52
CA THR A 117 -19.52 -2.26 -4.41
C THR A 117 -18.83 -0.98 -4.87
N ALA A 118 -19.62 0.04 -5.20
CA ALA A 118 -19.06 1.37 -5.37
C ALA A 118 -18.38 1.81 -4.06
N ALA A 119 -17.19 2.39 -4.15
CA ALA A 119 -16.58 3.04 -3.00
C ALA A 119 -17.49 4.17 -2.49
N ASP A 120 -17.48 4.39 -1.18
CA ASP A 120 -18.24 5.48 -0.57
C ASP A 120 -17.84 6.83 -1.21
N PRO A 121 -18.78 7.56 -1.83
CA PRO A 121 -18.50 8.81 -2.54
C PRO A 121 -17.77 9.85 -1.69
N ALA A 122 -18.09 9.93 -0.40
CA ALA A 122 -17.45 10.89 0.49
C ALA A 122 -15.99 10.54 0.77
N THR A 123 -15.68 9.25 0.98
CA THR A 123 -14.28 8.78 1.11
C THR A 123 -13.55 8.92 -0.22
N ALA A 124 -14.18 8.54 -1.35
CA ALA A 124 -13.60 8.64 -2.68
C ALA A 124 -13.26 10.10 -3.04
N GLY A 125 -14.18 11.04 -2.83
CA GLY A 125 -13.94 12.47 -3.07
C GLY A 125 -12.78 13.04 -2.25
N LEU A 126 -12.51 12.47 -1.07
CA LEU A 126 -11.45 12.92 -0.18
C LEU A 126 -10.07 12.38 -0.58
N VAL A 127 -9.95 11.13 -1.04
CA VAL A 127 -8.65 10.46 -1.20
C VAL A 127 -8.32 9.99 -2.62
N LEU A 128 -9.26 10.11 -3.57
CA LEU A 128 -9.03 9.67 -4.94
C LEU A 128 -7.93 10.52 -5.59
N PRO A 129 -6.90 9.92 -6.21
CA PRO A 129 -5.86 10.66 -6.89
C PRO A 129 -6.33 11.16 -8.24
N ARG A 130 -5.70 12.23 -8.73
CA ARG A 130 -6.01 12.79 -10.05
C ARG A 130 -5.73 11.77 -11.16
N GLY A 131 -6.66 11.67 -12.12
CA GLY A 131 -6.54 10.78 -13.28
C GLY A 131 -6.95 9.32 -13.03
N TRP A 132 -7.63 9.04 -11.92
CA TRP A 132 -8.22 7.74 -11.62
C TRP A 132 -9.75 7.81 -11.65
N ARG A 133 -10.40 6.70 -12.01
CA ARG A 133 -11.86 6.56 -11.97
C ARG A 133 -12.34 6.34 -10.53
N ALA A 134 -13.64 6.51 -10.32
CA ALA A 134 -14.30 6.08 -9.09
C ALA A 134 -13.90 4.63 -8.77
N PRO A 135 -13.45 4.33 -7.53
CA PRO A 135 -12.97 3.00 -7.19
C PRO A 135 -14.10 2.01 -7.05
N VAL A 136 -13.80 0.75 -7.39
CA VAL A 136 -14.61 -0.39 -6.95
C VAL A 136 -14.02 -0.90 -5.64
N ALA A 137 -14.83 -0.93 -4.59
CA ALA A 137 -14.47 -1.44 -3.27
C ALA A 137 -14.85 -2.92 -3.14
N PHE A 138 -14.07 -3.68 -2.38
CA PHE A 138 -14.37 -5.07 -2.04
C PHE A 138 -13.80 -5.44 -0.66
N GLY A 139 -14.28 -6.56 -0.12
CA GLY A 139 -13.89 -7.06 1.20
C GLY A 139 -14.12 -5.99 2.28
N SER A 140 -15.26 -5.32 2.25
CA SER A 140 -15.56 -4.22 3.15
C SER A 140 -15.84 -4.73 4.56
N LEU A 141 -15.30 -4.05 5.56
CA LEU A 141 -15.52 -4.30 6.97
C LEU A 141 -16.09 -3.05 7.62
N ARG A 142 -17.15 -3.18 8.40
CA ARG A 142 -17.76 -2.08 9.15
C ARG A 142 -17.90 -2.46 10.61
N GLY A 143 -17.54 -1.55 11.49
CA GLY A 143 -17.69 -1.75 12.92
C GLY A 143 -17.34 -0.50 13.70
N VAL A 144 -16.99 -0.68 14.97
CA VAL A 144 -16.64 0.40 15.88
C VAL A 144 -15.26 0.13 16.46
N ILE A 145 -14.39 1.15 16.48
CA ILE A 145 -13.08 1.11 17.14
C ILE A 145 -12.85 2.42 17.88
N GLY A 146 -12.41 2.33 19.15
CA GLY A 146 -12.19 3.51 19.98
C GLY A 146 -13.42 4.43 20.10
N GLY A 147 -14.62 3.84 20.09
CA GLY A 147 -15.90 4.56 20.14
C GLY A 147 -16.34 5.21 18.81
N ARG A 148 -15.62 4.99 17.71
CA ARG A 148 -15.90 5.61 16.41
C ARG A 148 -16.31 4.58 15.37
N GLU A 149 -17.29 4.94 14.54
CA GLU A 149 -17.62 4.17 13.34
C GLU A 149 -16.39 4.05 12.43
N ALA A 150 -16.11 2.84 11.99
CA ALA A 150 -14.96 2.51 11.17
C ALA A 150 -15.35 1.67 9.96
N LEU A 151 -14.60 1.87 8.89
CA LEU A 151 -14.73 1.19 7.63
C LEU A 151 -13.34 0.81 7.12
N VAL A 152 -13.15 -0.46 6.77
CA VAL A 152 -11.95 -0.93 6.07
C VAL A 152 -12.37 -1.50 4.72
N GLN A 153 -11.72 -1.07 3.64
CA GLN A 153 -12.02 -1.51 2.29
C GLN A 153 -10.74 -1.77 1.51
N SER A 154 -10.84 -2.63 0.50
CA SER A 154 -9.84 -2.71 -0.56
C SER A 154 -10.41 -2.06 -1.81
N TRP A 155 -9.70 -1.12 -2.39
CA TRP A 155 -10.11 -0.41 -3.61
C TRP A 155 -9.31 -0.91 -4.80
N HIS A 156 -10.00 -1.21 -5.89
CA HIS A 156 -9.41 -1.42 -7.20
C HIS A 156 -9.47 -0.09 -7.98
N LEU A 157 -8.30 0.52 -8.16
CA LEU A 157 -8.13 1.76 -8.90
C LEU A 157 -7.84 1.48 -10.38
N ARG A 158 -8.58 2.14 -11.27
CA ARG A 158 -8.40 2.09 -12.72
C ARG A 158 -8.17 3.49 -13.28
N SER A 159 -7.30 3.63 -14.27
CA SER A 159 -7.02 4.94 -14.87
C SER A 159 -8.26 5.53 -15.57
N ALA A 160 -8.43 6.85 -15.47
CA ALA A 160 -9.55 7.56 -16.09
C ALA A 160 -9.40 7.65 -17.62
N SER A 161 -8.19 7.92 -18.12
CA SER A 161 -7.90 8.08 -19.55
C SER A 161 -7.39 6.78 -20.20
N THR A 162 -7.18 6.80 -21.51
CA THR A 162 -6.45 5.78 -22.29
C THR A 162 -4.97 5.62 -21.87
N SER A 163 -4.54 6.24 -20.77
CA SER A 163 -3.17 6.12 -20.31
C SER A 163 -2.82 4.65 -20.04
N LYS A 164 -1.58 4.29 -20.36
CA LYS A 164 -1.02 2.96 -20.08
C LYS A 164 -0.79 2.69 -18.58
N ARG A 165 -1.36 3.52 -17.68
CA ARG A 165 -1.28 3.28 -16.24
C ARG A 165 -1.97 1.96 -15.93
N GLN A 166 -1.20 1.03 -15.39
CA GLN A 166 -1.73 -0.24 -14.90
C GLN A 166 -2.75 0.05 -13.79
N SER A 167 -3.80 -0.77 -13.71
CA SER A 167 -4.71 -0.72 -12.55
C SER A 167 -3.90 -0.93 -11.27
N THR A 168 -4.39 -0.50 -10.10
CA THR A 168 -3.69 -0.74 -8.82
C THR A 168 -4.68 -1.01 -7.70
N TYR A 169 -4.19 -1.48 -6.56
CA TYR A 169 -5.00 -1.76 -5.38
C TYR A 169 -4.59 -0.85 -4.21
N ARG A 170 -5.56 -0.49 -3.38
CA ARG A 170 -5.33 0.20 -2.12
C ARG A 170 -6.11 -0.40 -1.00
N GLU A 171 -5.53 -0.34 0.18
CA GLU A 171 -6.32 -0.42 1.39
C GLU A 171 -6.75 0.99 1.80
N ILE A 172 -8.02 1.11 2.14
CA ILE A 172 -8.63 2.30 2.68
C ILE A 172 -9.18 1.94 4.05
N VAL A 173 -8.68 2.62 5.07
CA VAL A 173 -9.22 2.60 6.41
C VAL A 173 -9.79 3.96 6.68
N SER A 174 -11.03 4.06 7.14
CA SER A 174 -11.63 5.32 7.53
C SER A 174 -12.33 5.20 8.87
N VAL A 175 -12.21 6.24 9.69
CA VAL A 175 -12.94 6.40 10.94
C VAL A 175 -13.68 7.73 10.96
N ARG A 176 -14.84 7.78 11.61
CA ARG A 176 -15.62 9.01 11.76
C ARG A 176 -14.90 10.01 12.66
N ALA A 177 -14.84 11.27 12.24
CA ALA A 177 -14.25 12.36 13.01
C ALA A 177 -14.79 13.71 12.54
N ARG A 178 -15.33 14.55 13.41
CA ARG A 178 -15.87 15.85 12.98
C ARG A 178 -14.76 16.81 12.54
N THR A 179 -14.63 16.99 11.22
CA THR A 179 -13.64 17.87 10.60
C THR A 179 -14.19 19.27 10.34
N ARG A 180 -15.51 19.45 10.38
CA ARG A 180 -16.18 20.76 10.17
C ARG A 180 -15.85 21.39 8.81
N GLY A 181 -15.76 20.56 7.78
CA GLY A 181 -15.45 20.99 6.41
C GLY A 181 -13.97 21.20 6.14
N HIS A 182 -13.12 21.17 7.16
CA HIS A 182 -11.68 21.32 7.01
C HIS A 182 -11.00 20.12 6.37
N ARG A 183 -9.88 20.36 5.68
CA ARG A 183 -9.09 19.29 5.06
C ARG A 183 -7.61 19.41 5.37
N VAL A 184 -7.00 18.25 5.61
CA VAL A 184 -5.54 18.10 5.74
C VAL A 184 -5.13 16.73 5.24
N ALA A 185 -4.01 16.67 4.53
CA ALA A 185 -3.39 15.46 4.06
C ALA A 185 -1.93 15.42 4.54
N VAL A 186 -1.54 14.29 5.12
CA VAL A 186 -0.16 13.99 5.52
C VAL A 186 0.30 12.76 4.75
N LEU A 187 1.30 12.93 3.91
CA LEU A 187 1.88 11.88 3.07
C LEU A 187 3.19 11.42 3.70
N SER A 188 3.31 10.13 4.05
CA SER A 188 4.58 9.59 4.54
C SER A 188 5.68 9.67 3.47
N GLY A 189 6.90 10.04 3.88
CA GLY A 189 7.95 10.43 2.94
C GLY A 189 8.72 9.32 2.23
N VAL A 190 8.51 8.05 2.56
CA VAL A 190 9.38 6.97 2.11
C VAL A 190 8.71 6.14 1.01
N GLY A 191 9.21 6.30 -0.22
CA GLY A 191 9.00 5.32 -1.31
C GLY A 191 7.58 5.22 -1.86
N LEU A 192 6.72 6.20 -1.58
CA LEU A 192 5.38 6.29 -2.15
C LEU A 192 5.43 6.89 -3.56
N ASP A 193 4.74 6.27 -4.53
CA ASP A 193 4.45 6.91 -5.81
C ASP A 193 3.43 8.04 -5.57
N PRO A 194 3.80 9.33 -5.73
CA PRO A 194 2.88 10.43 -5.49
C PRO A 194 1.67 10.42 -6.44
N ALA A 195 1.80 9.87 -7.65
CA ALA A 195 0.68 9.75 -8.60
C ALA A 195 -0.39 8.75 -8.12
N LEU A 196 0.01 7.86 -7.21
CA LEU A 196 -0.89 7.02 -6.47
C LEU A 196 -1.30 7.75 -5.19
N MET A 197 -0.39 8.05 -4.29
CA MET A 197 -0.76 8.34 -2.90
C MET A 197 -1.34 9.73 -2.64
N LYS A 198 -1.32 10.62 -3.63
CA LYS A 198 -1.77 11.99 -3.48
C LYS A 198 -3.24 12.19 -3.88
N PRO A 199 -4.11 12.70 -2.98
CA PRO A 199 -5.46 13.12 -3.34
C PRO A 199 -5.48 14.16 -4.47
N ALA A 200 -6.51 14.16 -5.30
CA ALA A 200 -6.58 15.05 -6.47
C ALA A 200 -6.56 16.55 -6.11
N TRP A 201 -7.04 16.91 -4.92
CA TRP A 201 -7.12 18.29 -4.42
C TRP A 201 -5.80 18.80 -3.81
N VAL A 202 -4.86 17.92 -3.47
CA VAL A 202 -3.53 18.28 -2.93
C VAL A 202 -2.62 18.76 -4.07
N ASP A 203 -2.06 19.96 -3.92
CA ASP A 203 -1.10 20.51 -4.87
C ASP A 203 0.34 20.36 -4.33
N LEU A 204 1.18 19.62 -5.06
CA LEU A 204 2.58 19.46 -4.66
C LEU A 204 3.49 20.55 -5.21
N ARG A 205 2.97 21.48 -6.04
CA ARG A 205 3.78 22.62 -6.52
C ARG A 205 4.24 23.52 -5.38
N THR A 206 3.54 23.48 -4.24
CA THR A 206 3.91 24.10 -2.96
C THR A 206 5.12 23.44 -2.27
N ARG A 207 5.58 22.26 -2.72
CA ARG A 207 6.76 21.54 -2.17
C ARG A 207 8.05 22.35 -2.17
N GLU A 208 8.21 23.30 -3.09
CA GLU A 208 9.46 24.07 -3.19
C GLU A 208 9.63 25.10 -2.08
N ARG A 209 8.54 25.52 -1.41
CA ARG A 209 8.63 26.47 -0.29
C ARG A 209 8.94 25.81 1.05
N ASP A 210 8.41 24.61 1.31
CA ASP A 210 8.54 23.93 2.62
C ASP A 210 9.80 23.07 2.78
N ARG A 211 10.65 22.99 1.75
CA ARG A 211 11.95 22.29 1.81
C ARG A 211 12.93 22.88 2.85
N ARG A 212 12.55 23.95 3.55
CA ARG A 212 13.28 24.56 4.67
C ARG A 212 13.12 23.81 6.00
N ASP A 213 12.15 22.90 6.14
CA ASP A 213 12.00 22.07 7.35
C ASP A 213 12.90 20.83 7.27
N ARG A 214 14.19 21.02 7.53
CA ARG A 214 15.24 19.98 7.42
C ARG A 214 15.11 18.93 8.53
N GLY A 215 14.20 17.98 8.39
CA GLY A 215 14.15 16.83 9.29
C GLY A 215 12.97 15.87 9.10
N SER A 216 11.80 16.39 8.74
CA SER A 216 10.63 15.53 8.53
C SER A 216 10.62 14.95 7.12
N ARG A 217 10.24 13.68 7.02
CA ARG A 217 10.05 12.99 5.75
C ARG A 217 8.61 13.18 5.25
N ALA A 218 7.65 13.35 6.15
CA ALA A 218 6.25 13.51 5.79
C ALA A 218 5.96 14.90 5.19
N HIS A 219 5.15 14.92 4.13
CA HIS A 219 4.64 16.15 3.52
C HIS A 219 3.22 16.42 4.02
N VAL A 220 2.92 17.67 4.36
CA VAL A 220 1.61 18.10 4.84
C VAL A 220 1.04 19.14 3.87
N ASP A 221 -0.24 19.01 3.52
CA ASP A 221 -1.00 19.99 2.72
C ASP A 221 -2.44 20.09 3.26
N GLY A 222 -3.11 21.22 3.14
CA GLY A 222 -4.43 21.44 3.73
C GLY A 222 -4.81 22.90 3.92
N ASP A 223 -5.92 23.14 4.60
CA ASP A 223 -6.37 24.49 4.91
C ASP A 223 -5.37 25.18 5.88
N PRO A 224 -4.98 26.45 5.65
CA PRO A 224 -3.97 27.13 6.48
C PRO A 224 -4.27 27.08 7.99
N ARG A 225 -5.52 27.34 8.38
CA ARG A 225 -5.97 27.31 9.78
C ARG A 225 -5.79 25.94 10.46
N VAL A 226 -5.85 24.88 9.66
CA VAL A 226 -5.75 23.50 10.12
C VAL A 226 -4.30 23.04 10.17
N LEU A 227 -3.46 23.55 9.27
CA LEU A 227 -2.03 23.27 9.29
C LEU A 227 -1.41 23.76 10.59
N ASP A 228 -1.81 24.94 11.08
CA ASP A 228 -1.32 25.52 12.34
C ASP A 228 -1.77 24.73 13.58
N THR A 229 -2.94 24.10 13.53
CA THR A 229 -3.57 23.46 14.70
C THR A 229 -3.39 21.94 14.74
N TRP A 230 -3.53 21.25 13.60
CA TRP A 230 -3.47 19.79 13.51
C TRP A 230 -2.22 19.31 12.77
N GLY A 231 -1.71 20.10 11.81
CA GLY A 231 -0.70 19.66 10.87
C GLY A 231 0.55 19.06 11.52
N ALA A 232 1.10 19.72 12.54
CA ALA A 232 2.27 19.21 13.27
C ALA A 232 1.97 17.92 14.06
N ALA A 233 0.83 17.84 14.74
CA ALA A 233 0.44 16.67 15.54
C ALA A 233 0.16 15.45 14.66
N ILE A 234 -0.58 15.62 13.55
CA ILE A 234 -0.85 14.54 12.60
C ILE A 234 0.47 14.07 11.96
N ARG A 235 1.35 15.00 11.59
CA ARG A 235 2.69 14.66 11.07
C ARG A 235 3.48 13.82 12.06
N SER A 236 3.49 14.20 13.34
CA SER A 236 4.15 13.44 14.40
C SER A 236 3.59 12.02 14.53
N ALA A 237 2.25 11.86 14.52
CA ALA A 237 1.60 10.55 14.56
C ALA A 237 1.96 9.68 13.34
N VAL A 238 2.03 10.28 12.15
CA VAL A 238 2.43 9.57 10.91
C VAL A 238 3.91 9.21 10.93
N ASP A 239 4.79 10.12 11.36
CA ASP A 239 6.23 9.86 11.44
C ASP A 239 6.55 8.77 12.49
N ALA A 240 5.76 8.66 13.56
CA ALA A 240 5.85 7.57 14.54
C ALA A 240 5.50 6.19 13.95
N ARG A 241 4.81 6.16 12.80
CA ARG A 241 4.48 4.95 12.02
C ARG A 241 5.22 4.93 10.67
N ALA A 242 6.48 5.39 10.65
CA ALA A 242 7.28 5.49 9.43
C ALA A 242 7.51 4.15 8.69
N ASP A 243 7.23 3.02 9.32
CA ASP A 243 7.28 1.69 8.71
C ASP A 243 6.05 1.36 7.85
N LEU A 244 4.97 2.14 7.99
CA LEU A 244 3.75 2.05 7.20
C LEU A 244 3.76 3.04 6.03
N PRO A 245 3.78 2.57 4.77
CA PRO A 245 3.69 3.45 3.60
C PRO A 245 2.25 3.96 3.44
N VAL A 246 1.93 5.10 4.06
CA VAL A 246 0.57 5.64 4.14
C VAL A 246 0.44 7.09 3.70
N THR A 247 -0.76 7.44 3.25
CA THR A 247 -1.28 8.81 3.25
C THR A 247 -2.43 8.88 4.23
N VAL A 248 -2.38 9.83 5.16
CA VAL A 248 -3.47 10.12 6.07
C VAL A 248 -4.18 11.38 5.58
N VAL A 249 -5.50 11.35 5.50
CA VAL A 249 -6.32 12.47 5.08
C VAL A 249 -7.45 12.68 6.08
N ALA A 250 -7.60 13.88 6.62
CA ALA A 250 -8.77 14.27 7.39
C ALA A 250 -9.61 15.26 6.58
N GLY A 251 -10.93 15.08 6.61
CA GLY A 251 -11.92 15.93 5.95
C GLY A 251 -13.21 15.18 5.69
N ALA A 252 -14.27 15.84 5.23
CA ALA A 252 -15.58 15.22 4.99
C ALA A 252 -16.08 14.35 6.17
N ASP A 253 -15.82 14.87 7.38
CA ASP A 253 -16.13 14.30 8.70
C ASP A 253 -15.60 12.88 8.95
N ARG A 254 -14.41 12.63 8.44
CA ARG A 254 -13.66 11.39 8.65
C ARG A 254 -12.16 11.61 8.61
N VAL A 255 -11.45 10.65 9.16
CA VAL A 255 -10.03 10.44 8.94
C VAL A 255 -9.89 9.18 8.09
N VAL A 256 -9.08 9.25 7.04
CA VAL A 256 -8.85 8.18 6.08
C VAL A 256 -7.35 7.90 5.98
N VAL A 257 -6.96 6.67 6.27
CA VAL A 257 -5.61 6.15 6.05
C VAL A 257 -5.63 5.32 4.77
N CYS A 258 -4.87 5.76 3.78
CA CYS A 258 -4.67 5.07 2.52
C CYS A 258 -3.33 4.37 2.53
N ALA A 259 -3.27 3.11 2.11
CA ALA A 259 -2.03 2.37 1.94
C ALA A 259 -1.99 1.66 0.58
N LEU A 260 -0.79 1.56 0.00
CA LEU A 260 -0.55 0.70 -1.15
C LEU A 260 -0.22 -0.72 -0.68
N ASP A 261 -0.73 -1.67 -1.44
CA ASP A 261 -0.13 -3.00 -1.62
C ASP A 261 0.04 -3.92 -0.39
N ASP A 262 -0.59 -3.64 0.75
CA ASP A 262 -0.63 -4.57 1.90
C ASP A 262 -2.00 -4.65 2.59
N PRO A 263 -2.86 -5.60 2.22
CA PRO A 263 -4.21 -5.76 2.76
C PRO A 263 -4.27 -6.70 3.98
N ARG A 264 -3.13 -7.03 4.60
CA ARG A 264 -3.08 -7.95 5.74
C ARG A 264 -3.78 -7.36 6.95
N ILE A 265 -4.48 -8.23 7.70
CA ILE A 265 -5.24 -7.84 8.89
C ILE A 265 -4.38 -7.14 9.95
N ALA A 266 -3.14 -7.63 10.19
CA ALA A 266 -2.23 -7.00 11.14
C ALA A 266 -1.97 -5.53 10.78
N THR A 267 -1.70 -5.24 9.51
CA THR A 267 -1.49 -3.86 9.05
C THR A 267 -2.78 -3.03 8.99
N ALA A 268 -3.93 -3.67 8.75
CA ALA A 268 -5.23 -2.99 8.81
C ALA A 268 -5.54 -2.52 10.24
N GLN A 269 -5.19 -3.33 11.25
CA GLN A 269 -5.33 -2.96 12.66
C GLN A 269 -4.45 -1.75 13.01
N GLU A 270 -3.17 -1.78 12.66
CA GLU A 270 -2.25 -0.66 12.93
C GLU A 270 -2.71 0.64 12.26
N ARG A 271 -3.28 0.54 11.05
CA ARG A 271 -3.85 1.70 10.33
C ARG A 271 -5.15 2.19 10.95
N LEU A 272 -5.99 1.31 11.47
CA LEU A 272 -7.18 1.69 12.24
C LEU A 272 -6.79 2.43 13.52
N GLU A 273 -5.78 1.96 14.22
CA GLU A 273 -5.24 2.64 15.41
C GLU A 273 -4.70 4.02 15.08
N LEU A 274 -3.90 4.14 14.00
CA LEU A 274 -3.43 5.43 13.50
C LEU A 274 -4.61 6.34 13.10
N ALA A 275 -5.64 5.80 12.46
CA ALA A 275 -6.82 6.57 12.07
C ALA A 275 -7.56 7.10 13.31
N VAL A 276 -7.70 6.28 14.38
CA VAL A 276 -8.29 6.69 15.66
C VAL A 276 -7.44 7.74 16.36
N GLU A 277 -6.12 7.57 16.39
CA GLU A 277 -5.18 8.54 16.96
C GLU A 277 -5.35 9.90 16.28
N VAL A 278 -5.33 9.94 14.95
CA VAL A 278 -5.54 11.17 14.18
C VAL A 278 -6.97 11.70 14.36
N ALA A 279 -7.98 10.85 14.49
CA ALA A 279 -9.35 11.26 14.78
C ALA A 279 -9.47 11.99 16.13
N ARG A 280 -8.68 11.59 17.14
CA ARG A 280 -8.62 12.29 18.44
C ARG A 280 -7.94 13.66 18.35
N ILE A 281 -7.03 13.85 17.39
CA ILE A 281 -6.40 15.16 17.14
C ILE A 281 -7.43 16.12 16.53
N VAL A 282 -8.14 15.68 15.49
CA VAL A 282 -9.06 16.56 14.74
C VAL A 282 -10.43 16.73 15.41
N ASP A 283 -10.86 15.74 16.20
CA ASP A 283 -12.12 15.74 16.93
C ASP A 283 -11.92 15.14 18.34
N PRO A 284 -11.37 15.91 19.29
CA PRO A 284 -11.06 15.40 20.64
C PRO A 284 -12.30 14.95 21.42
N THR A 285 -13.47 15.50 21.08
CA THR A 285 -14.72 15.23 21.79
C THR A 285 -15.35 13.88 21.42
N GLY A 286 -15.02 13.35 20.24
CA GLY A 286 -15.56 12.07 19.74
C GLY A 286 -17.09 12.03 19.62
N ARG A 287 -17.73 13.21 19.55
CA ARG A 287 -19.18 13.35 19.43
C ARG A 287 -19.62 13.29 17.98
#